data_AF-A0A7K2DB77-F1
#
_entry.id   AF-A0A7K2DB77-F1
#
_cell.length_a   1.000
_cell.length_b   1.000
_cell.length_c   1.000
_cell.angle_alpha   90.00
_cell.angle_beta   90.00
_cell.angle_gamma   90.00
#
_symmetry.space_group_name_H-M   'P 1'
#
loop_
_entity.id
_entity.type
_entity.pdbx_description
1 polymer ?
#
loop_
_entity_poly.entity_id
_entity_poly.type
_entity_poly.pdbx_seq_one_letter_code
_entity_poly.pdbx_strand_id
1 'polypeptide(L)'
;MRMTVAYDGSNFHGFARNEGVPTVAGTLGDALSSVLGHPVDLVCAGRTDRGVHARAQVVSFDADAERVDPVRLVRSINRMCGPSISVSRASVASDGFDARRSCTGRVYRYRVLNSPVPNPLVGGLCWHVEHPLDLRAMRTAADRLLGDHDFSSFCRRNPSHPDQSMVRTVRRAVWWLEGDVAVFEIEASSFCHQMVRSLVALLVSVGLGRHKPSDVGAIIAARDRAAAPSPAPPGGLVLWAALYDRDIPGSEHS
;
A
#
# COMPACT_ATOMS: atom_id res chain seq x y z
N MET A 1 0.98 -18.90 10.37
CA MET A 1 1.90 -17.81 10.81
C MET A 1 1.43 -16.45 10.32
N ARG A 2 1.68 -15.38 11.09
CA ARG A 2 1.52 -13.96 10.69
C ARG A 2 2.86 -13.25 10.75
N MET A 3 3.17 -12.43 9.75
CA MET A 3 4.45 -11.73 9.65
C MET A 3 4.27 -10.29 9.15
N THR A 4 4.96 -9.34 9.79
CA THR A 4 4.99 -7.92 9.38
C THR A 4 6.27 -7.63 8.61
N VAL A 5 6.11 -7.16 7.39
CA VAL A 5 7.16 -7.03 6.38
C VAL A 5 7.25 -5.58 5.89
N ALA A 6 8.46 -5.05 5.80
CA ALA A 6 8.78 -3.82 5.10
C ALA A 6 9.65 -4.14 3.88
N TYR A 7 9.49 -3.37 2.81
CA TYR A 7 10.30 -3.52 1.61
C TYR A 7 10.43 -2.23 0.82
N ASP A 8 11.61 -2.06 0.21
CA ASP A 8 11.83 -1.09 -0.85
C ASP A 8 11.38 -1.70 -2.19
N GLY A 9 10.28 -1.19 -2.74
CA GLY A 9 9.69 -1.67 -3.99
C GLY A 9 10.47 -1.33 -5.26
N SER A 10 11.52 -0.51 -5.20
CA SER A 10 12.21 0.05 -6.38
C SER A 10 12.69 -1.00 -7.37
N ASN A 11 13.23 -2.11 -6.86
CA ASN A 11 13.81 -3.19 -7.67
C ASN A 11 12.85 -4.37 -7.88
N PHE A 12 11.58 -4.25 -7.48
CA PHE A 12 10.60 -5.33 -7.60
C PHE A 12 9.52 -5.00 -8.63
N HIS A 13 9.11 -6.02 -9.40
CA HIS A 13 7.98 -5.98 -10.32
C HIS A 13 6.63 -6.14 -9.59
N GLY A 14 6.54 -5.56 -8.39
CA GLY A 14 5.37 -5.62 -7.51
C GLY A 14 5.47 -6.72 -6.47
N PHE A 15 4.39 -6.86 -5.70
CA PHE A 15 4.33 -7.85 -4.63
C PHE A 15 4.17 -9.29 -5.16
N ALA A 16 3.15 -9.52 -6.01
CA ALA A 16 2.75 -10.86 -6.41
C ALA A 16 3.81 -11.55 -7.28
N ARG A 17 3.99 -12.86 -7.08
CA ARG A 17 4.92 -13.67 -7.87
C ARG A 17 4.58 -13.60 -9.36
N ASN A 18 5.60 -13.44 -10.19
CA ASN A 18 5.51 -13.41 -11.64
C ASN A 18 6.79 -14.00 -12.23
N GLU A 19 6.67 -14.74 -13.32
CA GLU A 19 7.81 -15.45 -13.92
C GLU A 19 8.83 -14.48 -14.53
N GLY A 20 10.11 -14.84 -14.41
CA GLY A 20 11.22 -14.11 -15.04
C GLY A 20 11.55 -12.74 -14.44
N VAL A 21 10.88 -12.31 -13.35
CA VAL A 21 11.11 -11.00 -12.73
C VAL A 21 11.17 -11.08 -11.21
N PRO A 22 11.99 -10.24 -10.54
CA PRO A 22 12.04 -10.17 -9.09
C PRO A 22 10.73 -9.62 -8.53
N THR A 23 10.17 -10.29 -7.51
CA THR A 23 8.93 -9.89 -6.82
C THR A 23 9.08 -10.10 -5.32
N VAL A 24 8.37 -9.32 -4.52
CA VAL A 24 8.47 -9.41 -3.05
C VAL A 24 8.02 -10.79 -2.56
N ALA A 25 6.88 -11.30 -3.06
CA ALA A 25 6.37 -12.61 -2.68
C ALA A 25 7.28 -13.74 -3.14
N GLY A 26 7.92 -13.63 -4.31
CA GLY A 26 8.90 -14.62 -4.78
C GLY A 26 10.10 -14.67 -3.84
N THR A 27 10.78 -13.55 -3.64
CA THR A 27 11.98 -13.48 -2.79
C THR A 27 11.70 -13.88 -1.34
N LEU A 28 10.61 -13.39 -0.75
CA LEU A 28 10.26 -13.73 0.63
C LEU A 28 9.81 -15.20 0.75
N GLY A 29 9.02 -15.71 -0.20
CA GLY A 29 8.55 -17.10 -0.22
C GLY A 29 9.70 -18.10 -0.36
N ASP A 30 10.69 -17.80 -1.21
CA ASP A 30 11.87 -18.65 -1.39
C ASP A 30 12.72 -18.69 -0.11
N ALA A 31 12.91 -17.55 0.55
CA ALA A 31 13.62 -17.48 1.82
C ALA A 31 12.89 -18.23 2.94
N LEU A 32 11.57 -18.06 3.06
CA LEU A 32 10.75 -18.81 4.02
C LEU A 32 10.83 -20.31 3.76
N SER A 33 10.74 -20.73 2.49
CA SER A 33 10.81 -22.13 2.12
C SER A 33 12.16 -22.76 2.50
N SER A 34 13.25 -22.02 2.30
CA SER A 34 14.60 -22.45 2.70
C SER A 34 14.75 -22.58 4.22
N VAL A 35 14.16 -21.69 5.01
CA VAL A 35 14.29 -21.72 6.47
C VAL A 35 13.39 -22.79 7.10
N LEU A 36 12.20 -23.00 6.55
CA LEU A 36 11.20 -23.93 7.08
C LEU A 36 11.35 -25.36 6.53
N GLY A 37 12.10 -25.54 5.44
CA GLY A 37 12.38 -26.85 4.84
C GLY A 37 11.21 -27.42 4.03
N HIS A 38 10.25 -26.60 3.62
CA HIS A 38 9.13 -26.98 2.76
C HIS A 38 8.69 -25.78 1.90
N PRO A 39 7.99 -25.98 0.77
CA PRO A 39 7.42 -24.88 -0.01
C PRO A 39 6.44 -24.03 0.81
N VAL A 40 6.51 -22.70 0.65
CA VAL A 40 5.68 -21.73 1.37
C VAL A 40 4.92 -20.84 0.40
N ASP A 41 3.59 -20.91 0.45
CA ASP A 41 2.70 -19.98 -0.25
C ASP A 41 2.31 -18.81 0.64
N LEU A 42 2.49 -17.59 0.12
CA LEU A 42 2.22 -16.36 0.86
C LEU A 42 0.86 -15.77 0.48
N VAL A 43 0.07 -15.43 1.50
CA VAL A 43 -1.09 -14.55 1.38
C VAL A 43 -0.73 -13.18 1.96
N CYS A 44 -1.00 -12.09 1.24
CA CYS A 44 -0.73 -10.72 1.70
C CYS A 44 -2.00 -9.92 1.97
N ALA A 45 -1.89 -8.92 2.84
CA ALA A 45 -2.97 -8.00 3.13
C ALA A 45 -3.41 -7.19 1.91
N GLY A 46 -2.48 -6.77 1.06
CA GLY A 46 -2.81 -6.10 -0.19
C GLY A 46 -1.63 -6.12 -1.15
N ARG A 47 -1.89 -6.41 -2.42
CA ARG A 47 -0.84 -6.37 -3.44
C ARG A 47 -0.41 -4.92 -3.67
N THR A 48 0.90 -4.71 -3.84
CA THR A 48 1.47 -3.44 -4.29
C THR A 48 1.96 -3.56 -5.73
N ASP A 49 1.81 -2.49 -6.51
CA ASP A 49 2.28 -2.40 -7.89
C ASP A 49 3.82 -2.36 -7.95
N ARG A 50 4.39 -2.53 -9.15
CA ARG A 50 5.82 -2.30 -9.41
C ARG A 50 6.26 -0.93 -8.90
N GLY A 51 7.38 -0.90 -8.16
CA GLY A 51 7.97 0.32 -7.62
C GLY A 51 7.29 0.88 -6.37
N VAL A 52 6.23 0.25 -5.85
CA VAL A 52 5.55 0.70 -4.62
C VAL A 52 6.17 0.04 -3.40
N HIS A 53 6.47 0.81 -2.36
CA HIS A 53 7.11 0.33 -1.14
C HIS A 53 6.08 -0.12 -0.09
N ALA A 54 6.55 -0.77 0.98
CA ALA A 54 5.75 -0.99 2.17
C ALA A 54 6.56 -0.80 3.45
N ARG A 55 5.92 -0.20 4.45
CA ARG A 55 6.46 -0.02 5.81
C ARG A 55 6.04 -1.13 6.76
N ALA A 56 4.82 -1.64 6.59
CA ALA A 56 4.23 -2.70 7.42
C ALA A 56 3.15 -3.47 6.64
N GLN A 57 3.56 -4.09 5.53
CA GLN A 57 2.76 -5.14 4.89
C GLN A 57 2.57 -6.29 5.88
N VAL A 58 1.42 -6.96 5.85
CA VAL A 58 1.23 -8.19 6.62
C VAL A 58 1.05 -9.35 5.66
N VAL A 59 1.75 -10.44 5.94
CA VAL A 59 1.60 -11.71 5.23
C VAL A 59 1.23 -12.82 6.20
N SER A 60 0.51 -13.81 5.70
CA SER A 60 0.23 -15.07 6.37
C SER A 60 0.66 -16.24 5.49
N PHE A 61 1.07 -17.32 6.15
CA PHE A 61 1.50 -18.56 5.51
C PHE A 61 1.44 -19.71 6.53
N ASP A 62 1.39 -20.94 6.02
CA ASP A 62 1.35 -22.14 6.83
C ASP A 62 2.76 -22.57 7.26
N ALA A 63 2.88 -22.97 8.52
CA ALA A 63 4.08 -23.57 9.10
C ALA A 63 3.69 -24.40 10.31
N ASP A 64 4.50 -25.40 10.65
CA ASP A 64 4.35 -26.17 11.89
C ASP A 64 4.63 -25.26 13.10
N ALA A 65 3.57 -24.92 13.84
CA ALA A 65 3.62 -23.98 14.96
C ALA A 65 4.47 -24.51 16.14
N GLU A 66 4.61 -25.82 16.29
CA GLU A 66 5.40 -26.44 17.35
C GLU A 66 6.90 -26.39 17.05
N ARG A 67 7.27 -26.33 15.76
CA ARG A 67 8.66 -26.34 15.31
C ARG A 67 9.22 -24.97 14.97
N VAL A 68 8.36 -23.98 14.77
CA VAL A 68 8.78 -22.64 14.37
C VAL A 68 9.09 -21.78 15.59
N ASP A 69 10.33 -21.28 15.66
CA ASP A 69 10.70 -20.19 16.57
C ASP A 69 10.53 -18.86 15.81
N PRO A 70 9.54 -18.01 16.15
CA PRO A 70 9.29 -16.78 15.41
C PRO A 70 10.45 -15.79 15.47
N VAL A 71 11.20 -15.74 16.58
CA VAL A 71 12.33 -14.81 16.75
C VAL A 71 13.50 -15.24 15.85
N ARG A 72 13.79 -16.55 15.81
CA ARG A 72 14.79 -17.09 14.87
C ARG A 72 14.37 -16.89 13.43
N LEU A 73 13.09 -17.11 13.10
CA LEU A 73 12.57 -16.91 11.75
C LEU A 73 12.80 -15.46 11.29
N VAL A 74 12.45 -14.46 12.11
CA VAL A 74 12.70 -13.04 11.79
C VAL A 74 14.18 -12.79 11.51
N ARG A 75 15.09 -13.30 12.35
CA ARG A 75 16.54 -13.13 12.17
C ARG A 75 17.04 -13.78 10.88
N SER A 76 16.60 -15.00 10.57
CA SER A 76 16.99 -15.72 9.36
C SER A 76 16.52 -15.00 8.10
N ILE A 77 15.25 -14.58 8.06
CA ILE A 77 14.71 -13.86 6.90
C ILE A 77 15.41 -12.52 6.69
N ASN A 78 15.66 -11.76 7.75
CA ASN A 78 16.41 -10.49 7.65
C ASN A 78 17.84 -10.68 7.14
N ARG A 79 18.49 -11.80 7.47
CA ARG A 79 19.83 -12.13 6.94
C ARG A 79 19.79 -12.46 5.45
N MET A 80 18.74 -13.12 4.98
CA MET A 80 18.62 -13.58 3.59
C MET A 80 18.11 -12.49 2.64
N CYS A 81 17.16 -11.66 3.08
CA CYS A 81 16.47 -10.72 2.20
C CYS A 81 16.85 -9.25 2.43
N GLY A 82 17.54 -8.94 3.53
CA GLY A 82 18.02 -7.60 3.80
C GLY A 82 19.07 -7.14 2.78
N PRO A 83 19.12 -5.85 2.42
CA PRO A 83 18.31 -4.75 2.96
C PRO A 83 16.96 -4.54 2.24
N SER A 84 16.70 -5.22 1.12
CA SER A 84 15.54 -4.94 0.25
C SER A 84 14.20 -5.34 0.86
N ILE A 85 14.19 -6.39 1.68
CA ILE A 85 13.03 -6.81 2.47
C ILE A 85 13.48 -7.00 3.92
N SER A 86 12.68 -6.51 4.86
CA SER A 86 12.89 -6.75 6.28
C SER A 86 11.61 -7.16 6.96
N VAL A 87 11.76 -7.96 8.01
CA VAL A 87 10.70 -8.45 8.88
C VAL A 87 10.92 -7.86 10.26
N SER A 88 9.89 -7.20 10.80
CA SER A 88 9.95 -6.64 12.15
C SER A 88 9.32 -7.55 13.20
N ARG A 89 8.37 -8.40 12.79
CA ARG A 89 7.64 -9.31 13.69
C ARG A 89 7.16 -10.54 12.94
N ALA A 90 7.22 -11.68 13.61
CA ALA A 90 6.50 -12.89 13.25
C ALA A 90 5.82 -13.45 14.50
N SER A 91 4.67 -14.10 14.33
CA SER A 91 4.00 -14.83 15.41
C SER A 91 3.14 -15.95 14.82
N VAL A 92 2.82 -16.95 15.66
CA VAL A 92 1.69 -17.83 15.39
C VAL A 92 0.43 -16.96 15.37
N ALA A 93 -0.46 -17.23 14.43
CA ALA A 93 -1.74 -16.54 14.30
C ALA A 93 -2.85 -17.48 14.79
N SER A 94 -4.01 -16.94 15.11
CA SER A 94 -5.19 -17.78 15.39
C SER A 94 -5.54 -18.65 14.18
N ASP A 95 -6.16 -19.79 14.45
CA ASP A 95 -6.65 -20.68 13.41
C ASP A 95 -7.59 -19.94 12.46
N GLY A 96 -7.38 -20.14 11.15
CA GLY A 96 -8.15 -19.48 10.10
C GLY A 96 -7.76 -18.02 9.81
N PHE A 97 -6.74 -17.46 10.49
CA PHE A 97 -6.23 -16.13 10.14
C PHE A 97 -5.72 -16.10 8.69
N ASP A 98 -6.20 -15.12 7.94
CA ASP A 98 -5.82 -14.88 6.55
C ASP A 98 -5.48 -13.40 6.39
N ALA A 99 -4.23 -13.09 6.06
CA ALA A 99 -3.77 -11.70 5.96
C ALA A 99 -4.63 -10.86 5.02
N ARG A 100 -5.26 -11.45 3.99
CA ARG A 100 -6.12 -10.72 3.06
C ARG A 100 -7.55 -10.60 3.58
N ARG A 101 -8.17 -11.72 3.96
CA ARG A 101 -9.60 -11.81 4.31
C ARG A 101 -9.89 -11.25 5.70
N SER A 102 -8.97 -11.41 6.65
CA SER A 102 -9.08 -10.85 7.99
C SER A 102 -8.75 -9.34 8.05
N CYS A 103 -8.24 -8.76 6.96
CA CYS A 103 -7.83 -7.36 6.93
C CYS A 103 -9.03 -6.41 6.73
N THR A 104 -9.26 -5.53 7.70
CA THR A 104 -10.41 -4.63 7.78
C THR A 104 -10.14 -3.23 7.22
N GLY A 105 -8.89 -2.94 6.87
CA GLY A 105 -8.50 -1.69 6.23
C GLY A 105 -7.02 -1.63 5.90
N ARG A 106 -6.64 -0.69 5.03
CA ARG A 106 -5.24 -0.41 4.74
C ARG A 106 -5.00 1.09 4.83
N VAL A 107 -3.80 1.47 5.22
CA VAL A 107 -3.33 2.86 5.24
C VAL A 107 -2.21 2.98 4.23
N TYR A 108 -2.31 3.94 3.32
CA TYR A 108 -1.24 4.31 2.39
C TYR A 108 -0.76 5.72 2.67
N ARG A 109 0.54 5.95 2.50
CA ARG A 109 1.12 7.29 2.43
C ARG A 109 1.70 7.53 1.05
N TYR A 110 1.41 8.69 0.49
CA TYR A 110 2.07 9.19 -0.71
C TYR A 110 2.87 10.45 -0.38
N ARG A 111 4.11 10.53 -0.87
CA ARG A 111 4.99 11.67 -0.61
C ARG A 111 5.28 12.43 -1.90
N VAL A 112 5.11 13.74 -1.85
CA VAL A 112 5.41 14.67 -2.94
C VAL A 112 6.46 15.66 -2.44
N LEU A 113 7.65 15.64 -3.04
CA LEU A 113 8.64 16.69 -2.83
C LEU A 113 8.21 17.91 -3.63
N ASN A 114 7.74 18.97 -2.96
CA ASN A 114 7.32 20.19 -3.62
C ASN A 114 8.40 21.27 -3.49
N SER A 115 9.32 21.29 -4.45
CA SER A 115 10.50 22.16 -4.43
C SER A 115 10.95 22.48 -5.85
N PRO A 116 11.47 23.68 -6.14
CA PRO A 116 11.98 24.03 -7.47
C PRO A 116 13.18 23.18 -7.91
N VAL A 117 13.86 22.50 -6.99
CA VAL A 117 15.02 21.65 -7.28
C VAL A 117 14.79 20.23 -6.78
N PRO A 118 15.24 19.20 -7.52
CA PRO A 118 15.14 17.82 -7.05
C PRO A 118 16.08 17.58 -5.86
N ASN A 119 15.70 16.65 -4.99
CA ASN A 119 16.57 16.16 -3.90
C ASN A 119 16.92 14.68 -4.14
N PRO A 120 18.18 14.36 -4.47
CA PRO A 120 18.59 12.99 -4.80
C PRO A 120 18.48 12.02 -3.63
N LEU A 121 18.47 12.51 -2.38
CA LEU A 121 18.38 11.66 -1.17
C LEU A 121 16.97 11.10 -0.93
N VAL A 122 15.95 11.68 -1.57
CA VAL A 122 14.55 11.26 -1.43
C VAL A 122 13.88 10.95 -2.77
N GLY A 123 14.60 11.07 -3.89
CA GLY A 123 14.04 10.92 -5.23
C GLY A 123 13.41 9.54 -5.49
N GLY A 124 13.91 8.49 -4.84
CA GLY A 124 13.31 7.15 -4.90
C GLY A 124 12.05 6.97 -4.04
N LEU A 125 11.76 7.90 -3.13
CA LEU A 125 10.71 7.80 -2.11
C LEU A 125 9.63 8.89 -2.23
N CYS A 126 9.80 9.83 -3.16
CA CYS A 126 8.94 10.99 -3.36
C CYS A 126 8.71 11.23 -4.85
N TRP A 127 7.51 11.68 -5.20
CA TRP A 127 7.29 12.33 -6.50
C TRP A 127 7.74 13.77 -6.43
N HIS A 128 8.68 14.18 -7.29
CA HIS A 128 9.11 15.57 -7.39
C HIS A 128 8.11 16.40 -8.21
N VAL A 129 7.63 17.50 -7.64
CA VAL A 129 6.78 18.50 -8.27
C VAL A 129 7.41 19.87 -8.08
N GLU A 130 7.85 20.47 -9.18
CA GLU A 130 8.60 21.73 -9.19
C GLU A 130 7.74 22.94 -8.80
N HIS A 131 6.52 23.01 -9.34
CA HIS A 131 5.64 24.16 -9.14
C HIS A 131 4.96 24.15 -7.77
N PRO A 132 4.83 25.31 -7.10
CA PRO A 132 4.16 25.40 -5.80
C PRO A 132 2.76 24.79 -5.82
N LEU A 133 2.43 24.02 -4.78
CA LEU A 133 1.12 23.41 -4.60
C LEU A 133 0.26 24.19 -3.62
N ASP A 134 -0.99 24.47 -4.01
CA ASP A 134 -2.02 24.95 -3.08
C ASP A 134 -2.51 23.80 -2.19
N LEU A 135 -1.89 23.66 -1.03
CA LEU A 135 -2.26 22.64 -0.04
C LEU A 135 -3.69 22.82 0.49
N ARG A 136 -4.24 24.03 0.54
CA ARG A 136 -5.61 24.27 1.01
C ARG A 136 -6.61 23.74 -0.01
N ALA A 137 -6.37 23.98 -1.29
CA ALA A 137 -7.17 23.40 -2.36
C ALA A 137 -7.09 21.87 -2.36
N MET A 138 -5.90 21.30 -2.18
CA MET A 138 -5.70 19.84 -2.09
C MET A 138 -6.43 19.21 -0.91
N ARG A 139 -6.43 19.85 0.27
CA ARG A 139 -7.20 19.42 1.44
C ARG A 139 -8.70 19.44 1.17
N THR A 140 -9.20 20.55 0.63
CA THR A 140 -10.63 20.70 0.26
C THR A 140 -11.08 19.64 -0.74
N ALA A 141 -10.19 19.28 -1.69
CA ALA A 141 -10.42 18.23 -2.67
C ALA A 141 -10.41 16.82 -2.03
N ALA A 142 -9.52 16.58 -1.07
CA ALA A 142 -9.42 15.31 -0.36
C ALA A 142 -10.66 14.98 0.50
N ASP A 143 -11.33 16.00 1.07
CA ASP A 143 -12.56 15.83 1.83
C ASP A 143 -13.67 15.16 1.01
N ARG A 144 -13.66 15.35 -0.32
CA ARG A 144 -14.63 14.74 -1.24
C ARG A 144 -14.46 13.23 -1.39
N LEU A 145 -13.34 12.67 -0.91
CA LEU A 145 -13.06 11.24 -1.00
C LEU A 145 -13.71 10.45 0.13
N LEU A 146 -14.09 11.09 1.24
CA LEU A 146 -14.58 10.42 2.45
C LEU A 146 -15.94 9.74 2.21
N GLY A 147 -16.13 8.57 2.83
CA GLY A 147 -17.35 7.77 2.72
C GLY A 147 -17.29 6.73 1.61
N ASP A 148 -18.47 6.30 1.17
CA ASP A 148 -18.65 5.25 0.17
C ASP A 148 -18.77 5.83 -1.23
N HIS A 149 -17.87 5.42 -2.12
CA HIS A 149 -17.89 5.86 -3.52
C HIS A 149 -17.54 4.73 -4.46
N ASP A 150 -18.12 4.77 -5.67
CA ASP A 150 -17.63 3.99 -6.80
C ASP A 150 -16.41 4.68 -7.40
N PHE A 151 -15.23 4.10 -7.18
CA PHE A 151 -13.96 4.66 -7.65
C PHE A 151 -13.57 4.20 -9.06
N SER A 152 -14.52 3.74 -9.89
CA SER A 152 -14.24 3.26 -11.26
C SER A 152 -13.36 4.20 -12.09
N SER A 153 -13.51 5.53 -11.96
CA SER A 153 -12.67 6.53 -12.62
C SER A 153 -11.19 6.45 -12.25
N PHE A 154 -10.87 5.89 -11.08
CA PHE A 154 -9.51 5.81 -10.52
C PHE A 154 -8.94 4.39 -10.54
N CYS A 155 -9.75 3.40 -10.91
CA CYS A 155 -9.39 1.99 -10.86
C CYS A 155 -8.95 1.47 -12.23
N ARG A 156 -7.93 0.61 -12.26
CA ARG A 156 -7.68 -0.23 -13.43
C ARG A 156 -8.49 -1.51 -13.28
N ARG A 157 -9.43 -1.76 -14.20
CA ARG A 157 -10.21 -3.00 -14.20
C ARG A 157 -9.30 -4.22 -14.40
N ASN A 158 -9.59 -5.28 -13.68
CA ASN A 158 -8.96 -6.57 -13.88
C ASN A 158 -9.77 -7.33 -14.95
N PRO A 159 -9.20 -7.65 -16.13
CA PRO A 159 -9.92 -8.38 -17.16
C PRO A 159 -10.43 -9.75 -16.71
N SER A 160 -9.75 -10.39 -15.76
CA SER A 160 -10.16 -11.70 -15.21
C SER A 160 -11.34 -11.62 -14.24
N HIS A 161 -11.67 -10.42 -13.74
CA HIS A 161 -12.78 -10.17 -12.83
C HIS A 161 -13.50 -8.86 -13.21
N PRO A 162 -14.16 -8.83 -14.38
CA PRO A 162 -14.75 -7.59 -14.92
C PRO A 162 -15.85 -7.01 -14.02
N ASP A 163 -16.57 -7.88 -13.30
CA ASP A 163 -17.69 -7.52 -12.42
C ASP A 163 -17.27 -7.17 -10.99
N GLN A 164 -15.97 -7.11 -10.71
CA GLN A 164 -15.49 -6.74 -9.39
C GLN A 164 -15.96 -5.33 -9.04
N SER A 165 -16.68 -5.20 -7.92
CA SER A 165 -17.11 -3.90 -7.41
C SER A 165 -15.91 -2.97 -7.19
N MET A 166 -16.05 -1.72 -7.63
CA MET A 166 -15.10 -0.63 -7.41
C MET A 166 -15.55 0.31 -6.29
N VAL A 167 -16.61 -0.06 -5.57
CA VAL A 167 -17.08 0.69 -4.39
C VAL A 167 -16.10 0.48 -3.24
N ARG A 168 -15.59 1.57 -2.66
CA ARG A 168 -14.71 1.55 -1.48
C ARG A 168 -15.17 2.57 -0.46
N THR A 169 -14.91 2.26 0.81
CA THR A 169 -15.17 3.15 1.94
C THR A 169 -13.87 3.80 2.36
N VAL A 170 -13.72 5.10 2.11
CA VAL A 170 -12.57 5.87 2.60
C VAL A 170 -12.93 6.46 3.96
N ARG A 171 -12.12 6.12 4.97
CA ARG A 171 -12.32 6.57 6.36
C ARG A 171 -11.51 7.83 6.67
N ARG A 172 -10.41 8.03 5.95
CA ARG A 172 -9.50 9.15 6.15
C ARG A 172 -8.77 9.50 4.86
N ALA A 173 -8.64 10.78 4.57
CA ALA A 173 -7.87 11.30 3.44
C ALA A 173 -7.33 12.69 3.82
N VAL A 174 -6.05 12.78 4.20
CA VAL A 174 -5.50 14.00 4.80
C VAL A 174 -4.14 14.36 4.22
N TRP A 175 -3.87 15.67 4.17
CA TRP A 175 -2.60 16.23 3.71
C TRP A 175 -1.90 17.06 4.78
N TRP A 176 -0.60 16.85 4.96
CA TRP A 176 0.26 17.69 5.80
C TRP A 176 1.63 17.92 5.14
N LEU A 177 2.42 18.83 5.74
CA LEU A 177 3.78 19.13 5.30
C LEU A 177 4.79 18.59 6.31
N GLU A 178 5.87 18.03 5.79
CA GLU A 178 7.09 17.66 6.49
C GLU A 178 8.27 18.35 5.79
N GLY A 179 8.58 19.58 6.21
CA GLY A 179 9.46 20.47 5.43
C GLY A 179 8.87 20.72 4.04
N ASP A 180 9.66 20.45 3.00
CA ASP A 180 9.24 20.60 1.59
C ASP A 180 8.47 19.39 1.04
N VAL A 181 8.14 18.41 1.88
CA VAL A 181 7.42 17.21 1.46
C VAL A 181 5.95 17.30 1.86
N ALA A 182 5.06 17.35 0.87
CA ALA A 182 3.64 17.16 1.07
C ALA A 182 3.32 15.67 1.19
N VAL A 183 2.75 15.26 2.31
CA VAL A 183 2.37 13.88 2.59
C VAL A 183 0.87 13.74 2.56
N PHE A 184 0.39 12.83 1.70
CA PHE A 184 -1.00 12.38 1.69
C PHE A 184 -1.11 11.06 2.42
N GLU A 185 -2.07 10.95 3.33
CA GLU A 185 -2.43 9.67 3.92
C GLU A 185 -3.89 9.35 3.66
N ILE A 186 -4.12 8.14 3.21
CA ILE A 186 -5.45 7.62 2.93
C ILE A 186 -5.65 6.29 3.62
N GLU A 187 -6.78 6.16 4.30
CA GLU A 187 -7.25 4.94 4.93
C GLU A 187 -8.58 4.53 4.31
N ALA A 188 -8.68 3.27 3.88
CA ALA A 188 -9.91 2.71 3.34
C ALA A 188 -10.07 1.24 3.70
N SER A 189 -11.30 0.73 3.58
CA SER A 189 -11.62 -0.70 3.75
C SER A 189 -10.80 -1.57 2.80
N SER A 190 -10.69 -1.15 1.54
CA SER A 190 -9.78 -1.72 0.55
C SER A 190 -9.47 -0.70 -0.55
N PHE A 191 -8.58 -1.04 -1.47
CA PHE A 191 -8.24 -0.21 -2.62
C PHE A 191 -8.28 -1.04 -3.89
N CYS A 192 -8.70 -0.45 -5.00
CA CYS A 192 -8.57 -1.06 -6.31
C CYS A 192 -7.17 -0.81 -6.90
N HIS A 193 -6.84 -1.52 -7.97
CA HIS A 193 -5.56 -1.37 -8.66
C HIS A 193 -5.39 0.07 -9.18
N GLN A 194 -4.25 0.70 -8.84
CA GLN A 194 -3.88 2.09 -9.16
C GLN A 194 -4.73 3.19 -8.51
N MET A 195 -5.67 2.87 -7.62
CA MET A 195 -6.58 3.85 -7.00
C MET A 195 -5.83 5.03 -6.39
N VAL A 196 -4.95 4.75 -5.43
CA VAL A 196 -4.30 5.79 -4.61
C VAL A 196 -3.44 6.71 -5.48
N ARG A 197 -2.73 6.14 -6.46
CA ARG A 197 -1.87 6.90 -7.38
C ARG A 197 -2.69 7.79 -8.32
N SER A 198 -3.87 7.34 -8.76
CA SER A 198 -4.77 8.14 -9.59
C SER A 198 -5.43 9.26 -8.78
N LEU A 199 -5.83 8.98 -7.54
CA LEU A 199 -6.34 9.99 -6.60
C LEU A 199 -5.30 11.06 -6.33
N VAL A 200 -4.06 10.66 -5.99
CA VAL A 200 -2.95 11.61 -5.76
C VAL A 200 -2.68 12.46 -6.99
N ALA A 201 -2.69 11.89 -8.20
CA ALA A 201 -2.48 12.66 -9.43
C ALA A 201 -3.56 13.75 -9.60
N LEU A 202 -4.82 13.44 -9.33
CA LEU A 202 -5.91 14.42 -9.37
C LEU A 202 -5.75 15.49 -8.28
N LEU A 203 -5.46 15.09 -7.05
CA LEU A 203 -5.27 16.04 -5.93
C LEU A 203 -4.09 16.98 -6.19
N VAL A 204 -2.95 16.47 -6.66
CA VAL A 204 -1.82 17.30 -7.08
C VAL A 204 -2.20 18.20 -8.25
N SER A 205 -3.00 17.71 -9.20
CA SER A 205 -3.51 18.54 -10.29
C SER A 205 -4.41 19.69 -9.81
N VAL A 206 -5.15 19.50 -8.71
CA VAL A 206 -5.89 20.57 -8.04
C VAL A 206 -4.92 21.55 -7.36
N GLY A 207 -3.90 21.05 -6.67
CA GLY A 207 -2.86 21.89 -6.06
C GLY A 207 -2.10 22.75 -7.07
N LEU A 208 -1.99 22.28 -8.32
CA LEU A 208 -1.41 22.99 -9.46
C LEU A 208 -2.41 23.93 -10.17
N GLY A 209 -3.66 24.03 -9.69
CA GLY A 209 -4.69 24.88 -10.28
C GLY A 209 -5.26 24.39 -11.62
N ARG A 210 -4.95 23.16 -12.07
CA ARG A 210 -5.45 22.61 -13.34
C ARG A 210 -6.84 21.98 -13.21
N HIS A 211 -7.25 21.67 -11.99
CA HIS A 211 -8.60 21.23 -11.63
C HIS A 211 -9.08 22.03 -10.41
N LYS A 212 -10.39 22.20 -10.27
CA LYS A 212 -11.00 22.77 -9.07
C LYS A 212 -11.26 21.67 -8.04
N PRO A 213 -11.26 21.99 -6.73
CA PRO A 213 -11.64 21.01 -5.70
C PRO A 213 -13.03 20.39 -5.92
N SER A 214 -13.96 21.12 -6.54
CA SER A 214 -15.30 20.64 -6.91
C SER A 214 -15.28 19.51 -7.94
N ASP A 215 -14.24 19.45 -8.79
CA ASP A 215 -14.18 18.51 -9.91
C ASP A 215 -13.99 17.06 -9.43
N VAL A 216 -13.43 16.87 -8.22
CA VAL A 216 -13.22 15.53 -7.63
C VAL A 216 -14.53 14.76 -7.52
N GLY A 217 -15.59 15.42 -7.03
CA GLY A 217 -16.91 14.79 -6.91
C GLY A 217 -17.50 14.44 -8.28
N ALA A 218 -17.32 15.31 -9.27
CA ALA A 218 -17.79 15.08 -10.64
C ALA A 218 -17.04 13.90 -11.30
N ILE A 219 -15.72 13.80 -11.11
CA ILE A 219 -14.90 12.70 -11.65
C ILE A 219 -15.27 11.37 -10.99
N ILE A 220 -15.54 11.35 -9.67
CA ILE A 220 -16.08 10.15 -8.99
C ILE A 220 -17.42 9.75 -9.61
N ALA A 221 -18.34 10.71 -9.77
CA ALA A 221 -19.67 10.46 -10.31
C ALA A 221 -19.66 9.98 -11.77
N ALA A 222 -18.67 10.40 -12.57
CA ALA A 222 -18.52 10.01 -13.96
C ALA A 222 -18.28 8.50 -14.16
N ARG A 223 -17.65 7.83 -13.18
CA ARG A 223 -17.26 6.40 -13.25
C ARG A 223 -16.47 6.03 -14.51
N ASP A 224 -15.78 7.00 -15.10
CA ASP A 224 -15.03 6.89 -16.34
C ASP A 224 -13.55 7.21 -16.09
N ARG A 225 -12.69 6.27 -16.46
CA ARG A 225 -11.24 6.39 -16.30
C ARG A 225 -10.65 7.50 -17.17
N ALA A 226 -11.29 7.85 -18.28
CA ALA A 226 -10.86 8.97 -19.12
C ALA A 226 -11.02 10.33 -18.42
N ALA A 227 -11.90 10.42 -17.41
CA ALA A 227 -12.10 11.64 -16.63
C ALA A 227 -11.00 11.90 -15.57
N ALA A 228 -10.17 10.89 -15.27
CA ALA A 228 -9.10 11.00 -14.28
C ALA A 228 -7.73 11.16 -14.95
N PRO A 229 -6.79 11.91 -14.34
CA PRO A 229 -5.43 11.99 -14.84
C PRO A 229 -4.70 10.64 -14.73
N SER A 230 -3.63 10.50 -15.51
CA SER A 230 -2.71 9.36 -15.41
C SER A 230 -2.19 9.17 -13.97
N PRO A 231 -2.04 7.93 -13.49
CA PRO A 231 -1.62 7.68 -12.12
C PRO A 231 -0.24 8.28 -11.81
N ALA A 232 -0.09 8.86 -10.61
CA ALA A 232 1.18 9.39 -10.11
C ALA A 232 2.29 8.30 -10.10
N PRO A 233 3.59 8.66 -10.10
CA PRO A 233 4.69 7.69 -10.04
C PRO A 233 4.58 6.72 -8.85
N PRO A 234 5.03 5.47 -8.95
CA PRO A 234 4.87 4.50 -7.86
C PRO A 234 5.79 4.74 -6.65
N GLY A 235 6.99 5.29 -6.86
CA GLY A 235 8.01 5.47 -5.80
C GLY A 235 7.60 6.45 -4.69
N GLY A 236 6.61 7.31 -4.92
CA GLY A 236 6.04 8.14 -3.86
C GLY A 236 5.12 7.36 -2.90
N LEU A 237 4.65 6.16 -3.27
CA LEU A 237 3.62 5.42 -2.55
C LEU A 237 4.22 4.35 -1.64
N VAL A 238 3.74 4.34 -0.38
CA VAL A 238 4.09 3.35 0.63
C VAL A 238 2.82 2.76 1.22
N LEU A 239 2.67 1.44 1.22
CA LEU A 239 1.72 0.77 2.11
C LEU A 239 2.21 0.97 3.55
N TRP A 240 1.50 1.80 4.30
CA TRP A 240 1.91 2.21 5.64
C TRP A 240 1.51 1.20 6.70
N ALA A 241 0.28 0.69 6.63
CA ALA A 241 -0.23 -0.31 7.56
C ALA A 241 -1.35 -1.15 6.94
N ALA A 242 -1.46 -2.40 7.40
CA ALA A 242 -2.65 -3.23 7.25
C ALA A 242 -3.36 -3.33 8.61
N LEU A 243 -4.66 -3.05 8.61
CA LEU A 243 -5.52 -3.03 9.79
C LEU A 243 -6.25 -4.35 9.91
N TYR A 244 -6.35 -4.83 11.14
CA TYR A 244 -7.07 -6.03 11.53
C TYR A 244 -7.83 -5.66 12.79
N ASP A 245 -9.01 -6.24 12.97
CA ASP A 245 -9.63 -6.18 14.30
C ASP A 245 -8.67 -6.80 15.30
N ARG A 246 -8.67 -6.33 16.54
CA ARG A 246 -7.80 -6.93 17.56
C ARG A 246 -8.11 -8.41 17.58
N ASP A 247 -7.16 -9.24 17.16
CA ASP A 247 -7.12 -10.66 17.53
C ASP A 247 -7.28 -10.63 19.04
N ILE A 248 -8.43 -11.00 19.60
CA ILE A 248 -8.61 -11.12 21.05
C ILE A 248 -7.67 -12.26 21.44
N PRO A 249 -6.51 -12.02 22.07
CA PRO A 249 -5.90 -13.09 22.82
C PRO A 249 -6.83 -13.25 24.03
N GLY A 250 -7.18 -14.49 24.36
CA GLY A 250 -7.97 -14.79 25.54
C GLY A 250 -7.49 -13.96 26.73
N SER A 251 -8.47 -13.42 27.45
CA SER A 251 -8.31 -13.05 28.84
C SER A 251 -7.58 -14.16 29.57
N GLU A 252 -6.33 -13.93 29.95
CA GLU A 252 -5.78 -14.55 31.15
C GLU A 252 -5.45 -13.44 32.13
N HIS A 253 -6.39 -13.27 33.04
CA HIS A 253 -6.11 -12.85 34.40
C HIS A 253 -5.05 -13.77 34.99
N SER A 254 -3.93 -13.20 35.42
CA SER A 254 -3.35 -13.34 36.76
C SER A 254 -2.01 -12.61 36.86
#